data_AF-A0A2B4RJI4-F1
#
_entry.id   AF-A0A2B4RJI4-F1
#
_cell.length_a   1.000
_cell.length_b   1.000
_cell.length_c   1.000
_cell.angle_alpha   90.00
_cell.angle_beta   90.00
_cell.angle_gamma   90.00
#
_symmetry.space_group_name_H-M   'P 1'
#
loop_
_entity.id
_entity.type
_entity.pdbx_description
1 polymer ?
#
loop_
_entity_poly.entity_id
_entity_poly.type
_entity_poly.pdbx_seq_one_letter_code
_entity_poly.pdbx_strand_id
1 'polypeptide(L)'
;MSSEKVKSAIKVTEGKAEICFPDLNSVFYNPVQEFNRDLSTAVIKLFSKERLEDKRKPKLKSTSNGEDDGTDEMCEGLAQEKSNGKLTLDTGKIPGEKKRSDGITILEGLAASGLRAVRYALEVVGVKSITANDISADAYEMIQQNVEHNNVQHIVKPSQEDAG
;
A
#
# COMPACT_ATOMS: atom_id res chain seq x y z
N MET A 1 20.13 23.90 23.05
CA MET A 1 18.97 24.81 22.94
C MET A 1 18.65 24.91 21.46
N SER A 2 17.56 24.35 20.94
CA SER A 2 16.21 24.83 21.20
C SER A 2 15.20 23.67 21.17
N SER A 3 14.60 23.42 22.33
CA SER A 3 13.40 22.61 22.50
C SER A 3 12.19 23.53 22.28
N GLU A 4 11.59 23.56 21.09
CA GLU A 4 10.26 24.19 20.87
C GLU A 4 9.74 24.04 19.43
N LYS A 5 9.44 22.81 18.98
CA LYS A 5 8.48 22.58 17.88
C LYS A 5 7.67 21.31 18.12
N VAL A 6 7.04 21.21 19.28
CA VAL A 6 5.88 20.32 19.46
C VAL A 6 4.65 21.23 19.49
N LYS A 7 4.35 21.88 18.35
CA LYS A 7 3.08 22.58 18.16
C LYS A 7 2.10 21.56 17.59
N SER A 8 0.92 21.47 18.20
CA SER A 8 -0.08 20.42 18.01
C SER A 8 -0.26 20.03 16.53
N ALA A 9 0.18 18.84 16.17
CA ALA A 9 -0.07 18.29 14.85
C ALA A 9 -1.57 18.06 14.67
N ILE A 10 -2.10 18.55 13.55
CA ILE A 10 -3.50 18.38 13.18
C ILE A 10 -3.63 17.01 12.57
N LYS A 11 -4.53 16.20 13.13
CA LYS A 11 -4.74 14.83 12.70
C LYS A 11 -5.97 14.74 11.82
N VAL A 12 -5.81 14.06 10.69
CA VAL A 12 -6.91 13.74 9.78
C VAL A 12 -6.93 12.23 9.62
N THR A 13 -8.10 11.63 9.82
CA THR A 13 -8.32 10.20 9.60
C THR A 13 -9.14 10.02 8.34
N GLU A 14 -8.67 9.17 7.43
CA GLU A 14 -9.40 8.78 6.23
C GLU A 14 -9.21 7.30 5.94
N GLY A 15 -10.31 6.55 5.87
CA GLY A 15 -10.25 5.10 5.80
C GLY A 15 -9.54 4.53 7.02
N LYS A 16 -8.48 3.74 6.80
CA LYS A 16 -7.64 3.20 7.88
C LYS A 16 -6.43 4.07 8.23
N ALA A 17 -6.16 5.12 7.46
CA ALA A 17 -4.97 5.95 7.63
C ALA A 17 -5.25 7.13 8.57
N GLU A 18 -4.27 7.48 9.39
CA GLU A 18 -4.23 8.75 10.14
C GLU A 18 -3.02 9.56 9.70
N ILE A 19 -3.22 10.80 9.26
CA ILE A 19 -2.15 11.69 8.77
C ILE A 19 -2.04 12.89 9.69
N CYS A 20 -0.81 13.20 10.08
CA CYS A 20 -0.43 14.35 10.88
C CYS A 20 0.05 15.49 9.98
N PHE A 21 -0.49 16.68 10.19
CA PHE A 21 -0.12 17.92 9.51
C PHE A 21 0.44 18.94 10.51
N PRO A 22 1.45 19.73 10.14
CA PRO A 22 2.02 20.75 11.02
C PRO A 22 1.05 21.93 11.25
N ASP A 23 0.21 22.27 10.26
CA ASP A 23 -0.81 23.32 10.35
C ASP A 23 -1.97 23.09 9.36
N LEU A 24 -3.10 23.79 9.56
CA LEU A 24 -4.32 23.69 8.75
C LEU A 24 -4.14 24.26 7.33
N ASN A 25 -3.14 25.11 7.13
CA ASN A 25 -2.88 25.76 5.85
C ASN A 25 -1.88 24.97 4.99
N SER A 26 -1.30 23.89 5.54
CA SER A 26 -0.44 22.99 4.79
C SER A 26 -1.26 22.38 3.66
N VAL A 27 -0.89 22.80 2.46
CA VAL A 27 -1.76 23.00 1.28
C VAL A 27 -2.25 21.72 0.61
N PHE A 28 -2.17 20.59 1.30
CA PHE A 28 -2.05 19.28 0.68
C PHE A 28 -3.14 18.27 1.07
N TYR A 29 -4.04 18.62 2.00
CA TYR A 29 -5.25 17.84 2.26
C TYR A 29 -6.50 18.55 1.74
N ASN A 30 -7.22 17.89 0.85
CA ASN A 30 -8.52 18.33 0.36
C ASN A 30 -9.60 17.28 0.72
N PRO A 31 -10.54 17.60 1.64
CA PRO A 31 -11.64 16.71 1.99
C PRO A 31 -12.50 16.31 0.77
N VAL A 32 -12.70 17.22 -0.19
CA VAL A 32 -13.50 16.96 -1.40
C VAL A 32 -12.93 15.81 -2.24
N GLN A 33 -11.64 15.49 -2.08
CA GLN A 33 -10.97 14.42 -2.82
C GLN A 33 -11.06 13.03 -2.14
N GLU A 34 -11.76 12.89 -1.01
CA GLU A 34 -11.96 11.60 -0.31
C GLU A 34 -12.54 10.54 -1.26
N PHE A 35 -13.58 10.91 -2.02
CA PHE A 35 -14.20 10.00 -2.99
C PHE A 35 -13.22 9.49 -4.05
N ASN A 36 -12.35 10.37 -4.56
CA ASN A 36 -11.33 9.97 -5.54
C ASN A 36 -10.32 9.00 -4.94
N ARG A 37 -9.97 9.18 -3.66
CA ARG A 37 -9.05 8.28 -2.93
C ARG A 37 -9.71 6.93 -2.65
N ASP A 38 -10.99 6.92 -2.29
CA ASP A 38 -11.76 5.69 -2.12
C ASP A 38 -11.87 4.90 -3.42
N LEU A 39 -12.20 5.58 -4.52
CA LEU A 39 -12.30 4.96 -5.84
C LEU A 39 -10.96 4.34 -6.28
N SER A 40 -9.86 5.09 -6.17
CA SER A 40 -8.52 4.57 -6.47
C SER A 40 -8.19 3.34 -5.61
N THR A 41 -8.50 3.39 -4.31
CA THR A 41 -8.26 2.27 -3.39
C THR A 41 -9.07 1.04 -3.77
N ALA A 42 -10.35 1.20 -4.15
CA ALA A 42 -11.20 0.11 -4.59
C ALA A 42 -10.68 -0.55 -5.89
N VAL A 43 -10.26 0.26 -6.86
CA VAL A 43 -9.70 -0.23 -8.14
C VAL A 43 -8.39 -0.99 -7.89
N ILE A 44 -7.50 -0.45 -7.06
CA ILE A 44 -6.22 -1.11 -6.74
C ILE A 44 -6.45 -2.41 -5.94
N LYS A 45 -7.41 -2.44 -5.02
CA LYS A 45 -7.83 -3.67 -4.31
C LYS A 45 -8.25 -4.76 -5.30
N LEU A 46 -9.10 -4.44 -6.26
CA LEU A 46 -9.55 -5.38 -7.29
C LEU A 46 -8.38 -5.86 -8.15
N PHE A 47 -7.57 -4.92 -8.67
CA PHE A 47 -6.41 -5.24 -9.48
C PHE A 47 -5.42 -6.15 -8.76
N SER A 48 -5.12 -5.86 -7.48
CA SER A 48 -4.22 -6.69 -6.68
C SER A 48 -4.77 -8.10 -6.56
N LYS A 49 -6.07 -8.26 -6.23
CA LYS A 49 -6.72 -9.55 -6.11
C LYS A 49 -6.63 -10.37 -7.40
N GLU A 50 -6.95 -9.77 -8.55
CA GLU A 50 -6.86 -10.44 -9.85
C GLU A 50 -5.43 -10.94 -10.14
N ARG A 51 -4.41 -10.14 -9.83
CA ARG A 51 -3.00 -10.54 -10.04
C ARG A 51 -2.52 -11.61 -9.08
N LEU A 52 -3.08 -11.67 -7.88
CA LEU A 52 -2.84 -12.78 -6.96
C LEU A 52 -3.47 -14.08 -7.47
N GLU A 53 -4.68 -14.00 -8.02
CA GLU A 53 -5.39 -15.15 -8.58
C GLU A 53 -4.73 -15.68 -9.85
N ASP A 54 -4.31 -14.80 -10.77
CA ASP A 54 -3.62 -15.20 -12.00
C ASP A 54 -2.29 -15.92 -11.73
N LYS A 55 -1.59 -15.53 -10.67
CA LYS A 55 -0.37 -16.24 -10.22
C LYS A 55 -0.66 -17.59 -9.56
N ARG A 56 -1.84 -17.75 -8.94
CA ARG A 56 -2.28 -19.00 -8.32
C ARG A 56 -2.83 -20.01 -9.33
N LYS A 57 -3.23 -19.58 -10.53
CA LYS A 57 -3.63 -20.49 -11.59
C LYS A 57 -2.40 -21.34 -12.00
N PRO A 58 -2.51 -22.68 -11.98
CA PRO A 58 -1.42 -23.53 -12.44
C PRO A 58 -1.12 -23.18 -13.89
N LYS A 59 0.15 -22.85 -14.19
CA LYS A 59 0.60 -22.72 -15.58
C LYS A 59 0.27 -24.05 -16.26
N LEU A 60 -0.61 -24.03 -17.25
CA LEU A 60 -0.93 -25.21 -18.04
C LEU A 60 0.39 -25.70 -18.64
N LYS A 61 0.92 -26.82 -18.12
CA LYS A 61 2.20 -27.38 -18.58
C LYS A 61 2.05 -27.73 -20.06
N SER A 62 2.65 -26.94 -20.94
CA SER A 62 3.03 -27.43 -22.25
C SER A 62 4.06 -28.54 -22.03
N THR A 63 3.72 -29.75 -22.45
CA THR A 63 4.59 -30.92 -22.39
C THR A 63 5.91 -30.66 -23.12
N SER A 64 6.98 -30.47 -22.35
CA SER A 64 8.33 -30.84 -22.77
C SER A 64 9.10 -31.26 -21.52
N ASN A 65 9.51 -32.52 -21.49
CA ASN A 65 10.25 -33.18 -20.42
C ASN A 65 11.55 -32.45 -20.07
N GLY A 66 11.86 -32.34 -18.77
CA GLY A 66 13.14 -31.93 -18.22
C GLY A 66 13.09 -32.05 -16.69
N GLU A 67 13.98 -32.87 -16.14
CA GLU A 67 14.08 -33.34 -14.75
C GLU A 67 14.77 -32.33 -13.81
N ASP A 68 14.50 -32.49 -12.50
CA ASP A 68 15.31 -32.13 -11.31
C ASP A 68 15.50 -30.62 -10.98
N ASP A 69 15.60 -30.12 -9.74
CA ASP A 69 15.79 -30.65 -8.38
C ASP A 69 15.26 -29.58 -7.38
N GLY A 70 14.97 -29.98 -6.13
CA GLY A 70 14.14 -29.28 -5.15
C GLY A 70 14.70 -28.05 -4.42
N THR A 71 13.81 -27.37 -3.68
CA THR A 71 13.81 -27.34 -2.20
C THR A 71 12.62 -26.54 -1.67
N ASP A 72 11.97 -27.11 -0.66
CA ASP A 72 10.75 -26.67 0.01
C ASP A 72 10.92 -25.39 0.84
N GLU A 73 9.93 -24.50 0.77
CA GLU A 73 9.35 -23.89 1.98
C GLU A 73 7.81 -23.83 1.80
N MET A 74 7.12 -24.78 2.45
CA MET A 74 5.67 -24.79 2.60
C MET A 74 5.22 -23.64 3.50
N CYS A 75 4.33 -22.79 3.00
CA CYS A 75 3.44 -22.02 3.85
C CYS A 75 2.05 -22.66 3.75
N GLU A 76 1.72 -23.47 4.74
CA GLU A 76 0.42 -24.14 4.88
C GLU A 76 -0.69 -23.13 5.19
N GLY A 77 -1.85 -23.36 4.57
CA GLY A 77 -3.11 -22.76 4.95
C GLY A 77 -3.81 -22.06 3.81
N LEU A 78 -4.70 -22.79 3.12
CA LEU A 78 -6.09 -22.41 2.85
C LEU A 78 -6.73 -23.52 2.01
N ALA A 79 -7.46 -24.40 2.69
CA ALA A 79 -8.33 -25.38 2.05
C ALA A 79 -9.49 -24.68 1.32
N GLN A 80 -9.92 -25.35 0.26
CA GLN A 80 -10.92 -25.00 -0.75
C GLN A 80 -12.23 -24.38 -0.23
N GLU A 81 -12.78 -23.43 -0.99
CA GLU A 81 -14.21 -23.44 -1.33
C GLU A 81 -14.39 -23.25 -2.85
N LYS A 82 -15.24 -24.10 -3.43
CA LYS A 82 -15.56 -24.16 -4.86
C LYS A 82 -16.68 -23.17 -5.23
N SER A 83 -16.52 -22.54 -6.38
CA SER A 83 -17.56 -22.07 -7.33
C SER A 83 -18.85 -21.44 -6.79
N ASN A 84 -18.91 -20.11 -6.83
CA ASN A 84 -19.87 -19.37 -7.66
C ASN A 84 -19.43 -17.91 -7.71
N GLY A 85 -19.66 -17.21 -8.83
CA GLY A 85 -19.20 -15.82 -9.09
C GLY A 85 -19.72 -14.78 -8.09
N LYS A 86 -19.21 -14.83 -6.86
CA LYS A 86 -19.41 -13.87 -5.79
C LYS A 86 -18.04 -13.26 -5.54
N LEU A 87 -17.91 -11.96 -5.83
CA LEU A 87 -16.75 -11.18 -5.41
C LEU A 87 -16.71 -11.23 -3.87
N THR A 88 -16.01 -12.21 -3.30
CA THR A 88 -15.74 -12.25 -1.86
C THR A 88 -14.76 -11.12 -1.58
N LEU A 89 -15.32 -9.97 -1.23
CA LEU A 89 -14.60 -8.87 -0.61
C LEU A 89 -14.37 -9.29 0.84
N ASP A 90 -13.10 -9.40 1.20
CA ASP A 90 -12.56 -9.73 2.53
C ASP A 90 -12.47 -11.21 2.90
N THR A 91 -11.22 -11.68 3.09
CA THR A 91 -10.77 -12.49 4.25
C THR A 91 -9.25 -12.74 4.15
N GLY A 92 -8.43 -11.68 4.27
CA GLY A 92 -6.96 -11.81 4.32
C GLY A 92 -6.33 -10.62 5.02
N LYS A 93 -5.64 -10.86 6.15
CA LYS A 93 -5.23 -9.88 7.18
C LYS A 93 -4.58 -8.59 6.63
N ILE A 94 -5.14 -7.43 6.98
CA ILE A 94 -4.50 -6.09 6.86
C ILE A 94 -4.86 -5.34 8.14
N PRO A 95 -3.89 -5.08 9.05
CA PRO A 95 -2.77 -4.15 8.84
C PRO A 95 -1.38 -4.78 9.05
N GLY A 96 -0.39 -4.37 8.24
CA GLY A 96 1.02 -4.75 8.42
C GLY A 96 1.45 -6.09 7.83
N GLU A 97 0.82 -6.53 6.73
CA GLU A 97 1.26 -7.74 6.02
C GLU A 97 2.74 -7.59 5.65
N LYS A 98 3.59 -8.56 6.04
CA LYS A 98 5.01 -8.50 5.71
C LYS A 98 5.18 -8.41 4.20
N LYS A 99 6.17 -7.62 3.77
CA LYS A 99 6.54 -7.40 2.38
C LYS A 99 6.44 -8.70 1.56
N ARG A 100 5.53 -8.72 0.59
CA ARG A 100 5.37 -9.86 -0.32
C ARG A 100 6.31 -9.74 -1.52
N SER A 101 7.18 -10.73 -1.72
CA SER A 101 8.13 -10.74 -2.84
C SER A 101 7.44 -10.78 -4.21
N ASP A 102 6.23 -11.35 -4.25
CA ASP A 102 5.40 -11.57 -5.43
C ASP A 102 4.20 -10.60 -5.56
N GLY A 103 4.12 -9.59 -4.70
CA GLY A 103 3.04 -8.58 -4.72
C GLY A 103 3.16 -7.54 -5.84
N ILE A 104 2.18 -6.63 -5.92
CA ILE A 104 2.19 -5.47 -6.82
C ILE A 104 3.09 -4.34 -6.27
N THR A 105 3.71 -3.59 -7.16
CA THR A 105 4.45 -2.36 -6.80
C THR A 105 3.65 -1.14 -7.24
N ILE A 106 3.55 -0.13 -6.37
CA ILE A 106 2.76 1.08 -6.61
C ILE A 106 3.69 2.31 -6.53
N LEU A 107 3.47 3.29 -7.41
CA LEU A 107 4.09 4.61 -7.35
C LEU A 107 3.01 5.65 -7.10
N GLU A 108 3.18 6.45 -6.06
CA GLU A 108 2.50 7.74 -5.87
C GLU A 108 3.55 8.83 -6.15
N GLY A 109 3.52 9.39 -7.37
CA GLY A 109 4.56 10.31 -7.86
C GLY A 109 4.50 11.73 -7.29
N LEU A 110 3.31 12.15 -6.84
CA LEU A 110 3.01 13.46 -6.24
C LEU A 110 2.25 13.22 -4.93
N ALA A 111 2.96 12.68 -3.95
CA ALA A 111 2.37 12.07 -2.77
C ALA A 111 1.92 13.10 -1.72
N ALA A 112 2.47 14.31 -1.73
CA ALA A 112 2.22 15.36 -0.75
C ALA A 112 2.35 14.86 0.70
N SER A 113 1.25 14.60 1.42
CA SER A 113 1.29 14.04 2.77
C SER A 113 1.54 12.53 2.84
N GLY A 114 1.47 11.84 1.70
CA GLY A 114 1.55 10.38 1.61
C GLY A 114 0.23 9.66 1.88
N LEU A 115 -0.89 10.38 2.06
CA LEU A 115 -2.18 9.80 2.46
C LEU A 115 -2.61 8.60 1.60
N ARG A 116 -2.56 8.71 0.26
CA ARG A 116 -2.91 7.59 -0.63
C ARG A 116 -2.00 6.39 -0.45
N ALA A 117 -0.69 6.62 -0.39
CA ALA A 117 0.29 5.55 -0.20
C ALA A 117 0.05 4.80 1.13
N VAL A 118 -0.22 5.53 2.21
CA VAL A 118 -0.55 4.94 3.52
C VAL A 118 -1.86 4.15 3.44
N ARG A 119 -2.92 4.71 2.83
CA ARG A 119 -4.19 4.00 2.64
C ARG A 119 -4.00 2.71 1.87
N TYR A 120 -3.27 2.73 0.75
CA TYR A 120 -3.00 1.51 -0.01
C TYR A 120 -2.25 0.46 0.84
N ALA A 121 -1.26 0.86 1.63
CA ALA A 121 -0.55 -0.07 2.51
C ALA A 121 -1.45 -0.70 3.59
N LEU A 122 -2.46 0.03 4.08
CA LEU A 122 -3.37 -0.44 5.15
C LEU A 122 -4.62 -1.15 4.62
N GLU A 123 -4.94 -0.97 3.35
CA GLU A 123 -6.22 -1.40 2.78
C GLU A 123 -6.10 -2.37 1.60
N VAL A 124 -4.95 -2.46 0.93
CA VAL A 124 -4.75 -3.34 -0.23
C VAL A 124 -3.90 -4.55 0.17
N VAL A 125 -4.44 -5.76 0.04
CA VAL A 125 -3.69 -7.01 0.20
C VAL A 125 -2.74 -7.20 -0.98
N GLY A 126 -1.59 -7.85 -0.79
CA GLY A 126 -0.74 -8.25 -1.91
C GLY A 126 0.14 -7.15 -2.46
N VAL A 127 0.37 -6.08 -1.69
CA VAL A 127 1.32 -5.03 -2.05
C VAL A 127 2.74 -5.47 -1.68
N LYS A 128 3.66 -5.36 -2.64
CA LYS A 128 5.09 -5.60 -2.44
C LYS A 128 5.81 -4.36 -1.93
N SER A 129 5.55 -3.21 -2.53
CA SER A 129 6.14 -1.94 -2.12
C SER A 129 5.39 -0.78 -2.73
N ILE A 130 5.43 0.35 -2.03
CA ILE A 130 4.89 1.62 -2.49
C ILE A 130 6.00 2.65 -2.42
N THR A 131 6.25 3.37 -3.52
CA THR A 131 7.09 4.57 -3.48
C THR A 131 6.16 5.77 -3.37
N ALA A 132 6.32 6.56 -2.30
CA ALA A 132 5.62 7.83 -2.10
C ALA A 132 6.63 8.95 -2.35
N ASN A 133 6.52 9.58 -3.52
CA ASN A 133 7.45 10.59 -4.00
C ASN A 133 6.85 11.99 -3.90
N ASP A 134 7.64 12.97 -3.48
CA ASP A 134 7.32 14.38 -3.67
C ASP A 134 8.60 15.21 -3.75
N ILE A 135 8.66 16.21 -4.64
CA ILE A 135 9.85 17.05 -4.80
C ILE A 135 10.06 18.00 -3.60
N SER A 136 8.98 18.36 -2.92
CA SER A 136 9.04 19.26 -1.77
C SER A 136 9.68 18.57 -0.57
N ALA A 137 10.71 19.19 0.01
CA ALA A 137 11.36 18.70 1.22
C ALA A 137 10.37 18.58 2.39
N ASP A 138 9.46 19.56 2.54
CA ASP A 138 8.43 19.55 3.58
C ASP A 138 7.45 18.38 3.39
N ALA A 139 7.10 18.07 2.13
CA ALA A 139 6.24 16.94 1.81
C ALA A 139 6.97 15.61 2.06
N TYR A 140 8.24 15.50 1.68
CA TYR A 140 9.06 14.34 1.95
C TYR A 140 9.17 14.06 3.47
N GLU A 141 9.47 15.07 4.28
CA GLU A 141 9.48 14.95 5.75
C GLU A 141 8.11 14.51 6.29
N MET A 142 7.03 15.07 5.76
CA MET A 142 5.66 14.70 6.12
C MET A 142 5.34 13.25 5.76
N ILE A 143 5.75 12.77 4.58
CA ILE A 143 5.58 11.37 4.17
C ILE A 143 6.34 10.46 5.14
N GLN A 144 7.59 10.76 5.49
CA GLN A 144 8.36 9.98 6.45
C GLN A 144 7.62 9.84 7.79
N GLN A 145 7.19 10.96 8.37
CA GLN A 145 6.47 10.98 9.65
C GLN A 145 5.17 10.18 9.58
N ASN A 146 4.39 10.33 8.51
CA ASN A 146 3.10 9.64 8.38
C ASN A 146 3.26 8.14 8.11
N VAL A 147 4.29 7.74 7.38
CA VAL A 147 4.62 6.33 7.15
C VAL A 147 5.00 5.65 8.47
N GLU A 148 5.82 6.30 9.29
CA GLU A 148 6.18 5.80 10.62
C GLU A 148 4.97 5.78 11.56
N HIS A 149 4.18 6.86 11.59
CA HIS A 149 2.98 6.98 12.42
C HIS A 149 1.97 5.86 12.20
N ASN A 150 1.80 5.43 10.93
CA ASN A 150 0.90 4.33 10.58
C ASN A 150 1.56 2.95 10.60
N ASN A 151 2.84 2.84 10.98
CA ASN A 151 3.61 1.60 11.02
C ASN A 151 3.69 0.87 9.66
N VAL A 152 3.77 1.62 8.55
CA VAL A 152 3.80 1.07 7.18
C VAL A 152 5.16 1.21 6.47
N GLN A 153 6.22 1.57 7.20
CA GLN A 153 7.60 1.74 6.71
C GLN A 153 8.22 0.49 6.06
N HIS A 154 7.66 -0.69 6.35
CA HIS A 154 8.07 -1.95 5.74
C HIS A 154 7.55 -2.15 4.31
N ILE A 155 6.56 -1.36 3.88
CA ILE A 155 5.94 -1.40 2.55
C ILE A 155 6.13 -0.07 1.82
N VAL A 156 5.89 1.06 2.49
CA VAL A 156 5.94 2.40 1.93
C VAL A 156 7.34 2.99 2.08
N LYS A 157 7.91 3.45 0.97
CA LYS A 157 9.21 4.11 0.89
C LYS A 157 9.02 5.56 0.45
N PRO A 158 9.36 6.53 1.29
CA PRO A 158 9.44 7.93 0.90
C PRO A 158 10.55 8.12 -0.16
N SER A 159 10.34 9.00 -1.14
CA SER A 159 11.38 9.53 -2.03
C SER A 159 11.21 11.03 -2.26
N GLN A 160 12.31 11.72 -2.56
CA GLN A 160 12.33 13.14 -2.86
C GLN A 160 12.97 13.38 -4.23
N GLU A 161 12.21 13.12 -5.28
CA GLU A 161 12.67 13.24 -6.67
C GLU A 161 11.65 14.03 -7.51
N ASP A 162 12.11 14.54 -8.64
CA ASP A 162 11.21 15.04 -9.68
C ASP A 162 10.44 13.87 -10.31
N ALA A 163 9.17 14.09 -10.64
CA ALA A 163 8.28 13.03 -11.13
C ALA A 163 8.18 12.97 -12.67
N GLY A 164 8.90 13.85 -13.39
CA GLY A 164 8.85 14.02 -14.85
C GLY A 164 10.01 13.42 -15.64
#